data_AF-A0A0Q7IQY3-F1
#
_entry.id   AF-A0A0Q7IQY3-F1
#
_cell.length_a   1.000
_cell.length_b   1.000
_cell.length_c   1.000
_cell.angle_alpha   90.00
_cell.angle_beta   90.00
_cell.angle_gamma   90.00
#
_symmetry.space_group_name_H-M   'P 1'
#
loop_
_entity.id
_entity.type
_entity.pdbx_description
1 polymer ?
#
loop_
_entity_poly.entity_id
_entity_poly.type
_entity_poly.pdbx_seq_one_letter_code
_entity_poly.pdbx_strand_id
1 'polypeptide(L)'
;MTRPIRSILRAIAAVRFATLEIKFDLLLRALERRYRPDQPRAPKGTPEGGQWIDDLFSASQQALTATEHIRVAAGPKCDGFSSGCQLGGSFGTTGMYRIFGKTLCRSCALKILGIENLPHIEQQETLGRFDSMGQK
;
A
#
# COMPACT_ATOMS: atom_id res chain seq x y z
N MET A 1 -36.01 -43.77 -12.09
CA MET A 1 -36.04 -42.33 -12.41
C MET A 1 -34.65 -41.67 -12.22
N THR A 2 -33.59 -42.15 -12.88
CA THR A 2 -32.18 -41.71 -12.62
C THR A 2 -31.54 -40.89 -13.75
N ARG A 3 -32.19 -40.82 -14.92
CA ARG A 3 -31.72 -40.07 -16.09
C ARG A 3 -31.55 -38.55 -15.89
N PRO A 4 -32.48 -37.82 -15.24
CA PRO A 4 -32.33 -36.36 -15.11
C PRO A 4 -31.21 -35.95 -14.15
N ILE A 5 -30.96 -36.74 -13.10
CA ILE A 5 -29.85 -36.49 -12.17
C ILE A 5 -28.51 -36.67 -12.88
N ARG A 6 -28.39 -37.70 -13.72
CA ARG A 6 -27.15 -37.98 -14.48
C ARG A 6 -26.84 -36.91 -15.51
N SER A 7 -27.84 -36.31 -16.16
CA SER A 7 -27.63 -35.20 -17.10
C SER A 7 -27.19 -33.92 -16.38
N ILE A 8 -27.80 -33.60 -15.23
CA ILE A 8 -27.42 -32.45 -14.41
C ILE A 8 -25.98 -32.58 -13.92
N LEU A 9 -25.59 -33.75 -13.40
CA LEU A 9 -24.21 -33.97 -12.94
C LEU A 9 -23.18 -33.85 -14.06
N ARG A 10 -23.51 -34.31 -15.28
CA ARG A 10 -22.65 -34.12 -16.46
C ARG A 10 -22.52 -32.63 -16.83
N ALA A 11 -23.62 -31.88 -16.81
CA ALA A 11 -23.58 -30.44 -17.10
C ALA A 11 -22.73 -29.69 -16.06
N ILE A 12 -22.87 -30.01 -14.77
CA ILE A 12 -22.04 -29.44 -13.70
C ILE A 12 -20.56 -29.78 -13.91
N ALA A 13 -20.24 -31.03 -14.26
CA ALA A 13 -18.86 -31.43 -14.54
C ALA A 13 -18.28 -30.67 -15.74
N ALA A 14 -19.05 -30.50 -16.81
CA ALA A 14 -18.62 -29.75 -18.00
C ALA A 14 -18.34 -28.27 -17.68
N VAL A 15 -19.23 -27.59 -16.94
CA VAL A 15 -19.02 -26.20 -16.52
C VAL A 15 -17.80 -26.06 -15.62
N ARG A 16 -17.61 -26.99 -14.67
CA ARG A 16 -16.43 -27.00 -13.81
C ARG A 16 -15.14 -27.19 -14.61
N PHE A 17 -15.14 -28.09 -15.60
CA PHE A 17 -13.99 -28.34 -16.44
C PHE A 17 -13.62 -27.11 -17.28
N ALA A 18 -14.59 -26.50 -17.97
CA ALA A 18 -14.37 -25.27 -18.73
C ALA A 18 -13.86 -24.11 -17.85
N THR A 19 -14.36 -24.03 -16.60
CA THR A 19 -13.87 -23.03 -15.64
C THR A 19 -12.41 -23.28 -15.26
N LEU A 20 -12.01 -24.54 -15.10
CA LEU A 20 -10.62 -24.89 -14.79
C LEU A 20 -9.69 -24.57 -15.96
N GLU A 21 -10.11 -24.83 -17.21
CA GLU A 21 -9.34 -24.46 -18.41
C GLU A 21 -9.07 -22.95 -18.44
N ILE A 22 -10.11 -22.12 -18.28
CA ILE A 22 -9.95 -20.65 -18.26
C ILE A 22 -9.03 -20.21 -17.11
N LYS A 23 -9.19 -20.77 -15.92
CA LYS A 23 -8.34 -20.42 -14.77
C LYS A 23 -6.88 -20.80 -15.02
N PHE A 24 -6.64 -21.93 -15.66
CA PHE A 24 -5.30 -22.40 -15.98
C PHE A 24 -4.61 -21.46 -16.98
N ASP A 25 -5.32 -21.04 -18.03
CA ASP A 25 -4.80 -20.07 -19.00
C ASP A 25 -4.48 -18.71 -18.35
N LEU A 26 -5.36 -18.22 -17.48
CA LEU A 26 -5.12 -16.98 -16.74
C LEU A 26 -3.92 -17.10 -15.79
N LEU A 27 -3.77 -18.25 -15.13
CA LEU A 27 -2.63 -18.53 -14.25
C LEU A 27 -1.33 -18.52 -15.05
N LEU A 28 -1.27 -19.23 -16.19
CA LEU A 28 -0.09 -19.25 -17.05
C LEU A 28 0.30 -17.84 -17.51
N ARG A 29 -0.66 -17.04 -18.01
CA ARG A 29 -0.40 -15.65 -18.42
C ARG A 29 0.06 -14.76 -17.25
N ALA A 30 -0.43 -15.01 -16.04
CA ALA A 30 0.02 -14.28 -14.85
C ALA A 30 1.46 -14.67 -14.47
N LEU A 31 1.79 -15.96 -14.53
CA LEU A 31 3.13 -16.46 -14.27
C LEU A 31 4.12 -15.97 -15.31
N GLU A 32 3.78 -16.04 -16.60
CA GLU A 32 4.61 -15.49 -17.67
C GLU A 32 4.90 -14.01 -17.43
N ARG A 33 3.89 -13.19 -17.10
CA ARG A 33 4.08 -11.78 -16.78
C ARG A 33 4.90 -11.53 -15.52
N ARG A 34 4.95 -12.45 -14.55
CA ARG A 34 5.67 -12.25 -13.28
C ARG A 34 7.08 -12.84 -13.30
N TYR A 35 7.31 -13.84 -14.13
CA TYR A 35 8.54 -14.63 -14.15
C TYR A 35 9.22 -14.60 -15.52
N ARG A 36 8.98 -13.55 -16.31
CA ARG A 36 9.66 -13.32 -17.58
C ARG A 36 11.18 -13.45 -17.39
N PRO A 37 11.88 -14.20 -18.25
CA PRO A 37 13.34 -14.34 -18.16
C PRO A 37 14.06 -13.01 -18.45
N ASP A 38 13.46 -12.15 -19.26
CA ASP A 38 13.91 -10.81 -19.63
C ASP A 38 13.59 -9.74 -18.58
N GLN A 39 12.84 -10.07 -17.52
CA GLN A 39 12.54 -9.08 -16.47
C GLN A 39 13.76 -8.75 -15.62
N PRO A 40 14.02 -7.46 -15.36
CA PRO A 40 15.04 -7.05 -14.40
C PRO A 40 14.59 -7.51 -13.01
N ARG A 41 15.21 -8.58 -12.51
CA ARG A 41 15.00 -9.04 -11.14
C ARG A 41 15.81 -8.15 -10.21
N ALA A 42 15.31 -7.97 -8.98
CA ALA A 42 16.08 -7.36 -7.89
C ALA A 42 17.51 -7.95 -7.88
N PRO A 43 18.52 -7.14 -7.54
CA PRO A 43 19.91 -7.42 -7.88
C PRO A 43 20.31 -8.83 -7.45
N LYS A 44 21.13 -9.47 -8.32
CA LYS A 44 21.64 -10.83 -8.13
C LYS A 44 22.15 -10.96 -6.69
N GLY A 45 21.47 -11.79 -5.90
CA GLY A 45 21.83 -12.00 -4.50
C GLY A 45 23.30 -12.40 -4.41
N THR A 46 24.09 -11.61 -3.71
CA THR A 46 25.46 -11.92 -3.34
C THR A 46 25.47 -12.66 -1.99
N PRO A 47 26.57 -13.32 -1.61
CA PRO A 47 26.72 -13.93 -0.29
C PRO A 47 26.48 -12.95 0.87
N GLU A 48 26.69 -11.65 0.61
CA GLU A 48 26.47 -10.55 1.56
C GLU A 48 25.01 -10.05 1.62
N GLY A 49 24.10 -10.66 0.84
CA GLY A 49 22.72 -10.21 0.67
C GLY A 49 22.55 -9.23 -0.49
N GLY A 50 21.45 -9.37 -1.25
CA GLY A 50 21.13 -8.42 -2.32
C GLY A 50 20.81 -7.04 -1.76
N GLN A 51 21.45 -5.99 -2.28
CA GLN A 51 21.13 -4.61 -1.92
C GLN A 51 19.68 -4.29 -2.32
N TRP A 52 18.91 -3.69 -1.41
CA TRP A 52 17.65 -3.05 -1.78
C TRP A 52 17.95 -1.86 -2.68
N ILE A 53 17.13 -1.62 -3.69
CA ILE A 53 17.24 -0.41 -4.51
C ILE A 53 16.71 0.74 -3.64
N ASP A 54 17.56 1.33 -2.81
CA ASP A 54 17.25 2.57 -2.07
C ASP A 54 17.24 3.80 -3.02
N ASP A 55 17.70 3.60 -4.25
CA ASP A 55 18.07 4.67 -5.18
C ASP A 55 17.10 4.85 -6.37
N LEU A 56 15.82 5.04 -6.09
CA LEU A 56 15.02 5.92 -6.96
C LEU A 56 15.38 7.41 -6.76
N PHE A 57 16.22 7.72 -5.76
CA PHE A 57 16.77 9.05 -5.50
C PHE A 57 18.15 9.32 -6.13
N SER A 58 18.92 8.30 -6.49
CA SER A 58 20.27 8.49 -7.02
C SER A 58 20.40 8.23 -8.53
N ALA A 59 19.52 7.43 -9.14
CA ALA A 59 19.50 7.24 -10.59
C ALA A 59 18.95 8.46 -11.38
N SER A 60 18.28 9.40 -10.70
CA SER A 60 17.72 10.62 -11.30
C SER A 60 18.71 11.80 -11.33
N GLN A 61 19.90 11.67 -10.75
CA GLN A 61 20.84 12.80 -10.64
C GLN A 61 21.72 13.03 -11.88
N GLN A 62 21.76 12.11 -12.85
CA GLN A 62 22.56 12.30 -14.08
C GLN A 62 21.77 12.86 -15.26
N ALA A 63 20.45 13.04 -15.14
CA ALA A 63 19.65 13.83 -16.10
C ALA A 63 19.58 15.29 -15.63
N LEU A 64 20.73 15.95 -15.61
CA LEU A 64 20.84 17.39 -15.40
C LEU A 64 20.21 18.16 -16.58
N THR A 65 19.67 19.34 -16.24
CA THR A 65 19.35 20.49 -17.11
C THR A 65 17.95 20.59 -17.74
N ALA A 66 16.90 20.60 -16.92
CA ALA A 66 15.78 21.52 -17.12
C ALA A 66 15.03 21.66 -15.79
N THR A 67 15.38 22.72 -15.05
CA THR A 67 14.85 23.04 -13.74
C THR A 67 13.37 23.41 -13.83
N GLU A 68 12.50 22.40 -13.76
CA GLU A 68 11.12 22.60 -13.32
C GLU A 68 10.89 21.73 -12.09
N HIS A 69 11.07 22.36 -10.92
CA HIS A 69 10.79 21.73 -9.64
C HIS A 69 9.32 21.32 -9.61
N ILE A 70 9.05 20.03 -9.78
CA ILE A 70 7.77 19.44 -9.39
C ILE A 70 7.69 19.60 -7.87
N ARG A 71 7.03 20.67 -7.43
CA ARG A 71 6.66 20.89 -6.04
C ARG A 71 5.61 19.83 -5.72
N VAL A 72 6.04 18.69 -5.20
CA VAL A 72 5.13 17.82 -4.43
C VAL A 72 4.56 18.75 -3.37
N ALA A 73 3.24 18.99 -3.41
CA ALA A 73 2.57 19.88 -2.49
C ALA A 73 2.88 19.37 -1.07
N ALA A 74 3.81 20.05 -0.39
CA ALA A 74 4.23 19.70 0.94
C ALA A 74 3.03 19.93 1.86
N GLY A 75 2.26 18.87 2.11
CA GLY A 75 1.27 18.89 3.17
C GLY A 75 1.95 19.28 4.49
N PRO A 76 1.18 19.84 5.44
CA PRO A 76 1.72 20.35 6.69
C PRO A 76 2.52 19.24 7.39
N LYS A 77 3.69 19.57 7.95
CA LYS A 77 4.50 18.59 8.67
C LYS A 77 3.79 18.15 9.96
N CYS A 78 4.04 16.92 10.39
CA CYS A 78 3.58 16.47 11.70
C CYS A 78 4.46 17.09 12.80
N ASP A 79 3.84 17.75 13.77
CA ASP A 79 4.51 18.39 14.91
C ASP A 79 5.02 17.37 15.95
N GLY A 80 4.59 16.11 15.84
CA GLY A 80 5.05 15.01 16.68
C GLY A 80 4.55 15.02 18.13
N PHE A 81 4.94 13.97 18.85
CA PHE A 81 4.90 13.89 20.32
C PHE A 81 6.35 13.78 20.79
N SER A 82 6.68 14.38 21.95
CA SER A 82 7.99 14.83 22.46
C SER A 82 9.23 13.90 22.39
N SER A 83 9.18 12.78 21.67
CA SER A 83 10.29 11.81 21.54
C SER A 83 10.40 11.06 20.21
N GLY A 84 9.73 11.43 19.09
CA GLY A 84 9.89 10.56 17.90
C GLY A 84 9.18 10.87 16.59
N CYS A 85 9.10 12.13 16.15
CA CYS A 85 8.67 12.46 14.79
C CYS A 85 9.71 13.28 14.02
N GLN A 86 10.99 12.99 14.22
CA GLN A 86 12.11 13.73 13.64
C GLN A 86 12.20 13.60 12.10
N LEU A 87 11.53 12.60 11.50
CA LEU A 87 11.49 12.36 10.05
C LEU A 87 10.06 12.43 9.45
N GLY A 88 9.09 12.97 10.19
CA GLY A 88 7.71 13.15 9.74
C GLY A 88 6.87 11.87 9.84
N GLY A 89 6.15 11.71 10.95
CA GLY A 89 5.09 10.70 11.07
C GLY A 89 5.55 9.25 10.91
N SER A 90 4.61 8.31 11.07
CA SER A 90 4.91 6.87 11.10
C SER A 90 5.47 6.30 9.77
N PHE A 91 5.47 7.08 8.68
CA PHE A 91 5.94 6.67 7.34
C PHE A 91 6.27 7.87 6.42
N GLY A 92 6.83 8.97 6.94
CA GLY A 92 7.03 10.19 6.13
C GLY A 92 5.73 10.96 5.84
N THR A 93 4.64 10.66 6.57
CA THR A 93 3.32 11.20 6.27
C THR A 93 3.13 12.61 6.83
N THR A 94 2.52 13.46 6.00
CA THR A 94 2.09 14.82 6.36
C THR A 94 1.06 14.76 7.49
N GLY A 95 1.04 15.77 8.35
CA GLY A 95 0.03 15.92 9.39
C GLY A 95 -1.36 15.97 8.77
N MET A 96 -2.28 15.17 9.33
CA MET A 96 -3.61 14.94 8.78
C MET A 96 -4.71 15.49 9.69
N TYR A 97 -4.43 15.57 10.99
CA TYR A 97 -5.39 16.03 12.01
C TYR A 97 -4.88 17.27 12.69
N ARG A 98 -5.78 18.19 13.04
CA ARG A 98 -5.47 19.34 13.89
C ARG A 98 -6.05 19.11 15.29
N ILE A 99 -5.18 18.88 16.27
CA ILE A 99 -5.57 18.56 17.65
C ILE A 99 -4.76 19.44 18.60
N PHE A 100 -5.43 20.15 19.51
CA PHE A 100 -4.78 21.09 20.45
C PHE A 100 -3.85 22.11 19.76
N GLY A 101 -4.22 22.58 18.56
CA GLY A 101 -3.43 23.51 17.77
C GLY A 101 -2.20 22.90 17.08
N LYS A 102 -1.92 21.61 17.27
CA LYS A 102 -0.83 20.87 16.63
C LYS A 102 -1.35 20.12 15.39
N THR A 103 -0.52 20.05 14.36
CA THR A 103 -0.77 19.25 13.16
C THR A 103 -0.14 17.88 13.36
N LEU A 104 -0.95 16.82 13.40
CA LEU A 104 -0.51 15.49 13.78
C LEU A 104 -0.85 14.48 12.68
N CYS A 105 0.06 13.53 12.47
CA CYS A 105 -0.25 12.31 11.72
C CYS A 105 -1.16 11.40 12.57
N ARG A 106 -1.77 10.39 11.94
CA ARG A 106 -2.67 9.45 12.61
C ARG A 106 -2.06 8.83 13.87
N SER A 107 -0.80 8.35 13.80
CA SER A 107 -0.17 7.72 14.97
C SER A 107 0.08 8.70 16.12
N CYS A 108 0.48 9.94 15.83
CA CYS A 108 0.69 10.95 16.86
C CYS A 108 -0.63 11.40 17.49
N ALA A 109 -1.70 11.49 16.70
CA ALA A 109 -3.04 11.78 17.19
C ALA A 109 -3.53 10.69 18.17
N LEU A 110 -3.38 9.40 17.82
CA LEU A 110 -3.76 8.30 18.71
C LEU A 110 -2.99 8.32 20.04
N LYS A 111 -1.69 8.62 20.00
CA LYS A 111 -0.83 8.70 21.19
C LYS A 111 -1.17 9.88 22.09
N ILE A 112 -1.39 11.07 21.50
CA ILE A 112 -1.77 12.27 22.27
C ILE A 112 -3.15 12.11 22.93
N LEU A 113 -4.05 11.38 22.27
CA LEU A 113 -5.38 11.09 22.80
C LEU A 113 -5.41 9.89 23.76
N GLY A 114 -4.31 9.12 23.87
CA GLY A 114 -4.24 7.93 24.73
C GLY A 114 -5.14 6.76 24.30
N ILE A 115 -5.55 6.73 23.02
CA ILE A 115 -6.52 5.76 22.47
C ILE A 115 -5.88 4.63 21.65
N GLU A 116 -4.56 4.46 21.76
CA GLU A 116 -3.81 3.48 20.95
C GLU A 116 -4.25 2.02 21.17
N ASN A 117 -4.80 1.72 22.34
CA ASN A 117 -5.26 0.38 22.70
C ASN A 117 -6.75 0.13 22.40
N LEU A 118 -7.48 1.13 21.89
CA LEU A 118 -8.88 0.95 21.50
C LEU A 118 -9.02 0.18 20.18
N PRO A 119 -10.13 -0.53 19.96
CA PRO A 119 -10.45 -1.10 18.65
C PRO A 119 -10.44 -0.05 17.54
N HIS A 120 -10.04 -0.46 16.33
CA HIS A 120 -9.87 0.46 15.19
C HIS A 120 -11.12 1.31 14.89
N ILE A 121 -12.31 0.77 15.08
CA ILE A 121 -13.59 1.48 14.87
C ILE A 121 -13.70 2.67 15.83
N GLU A 122 -13.46 2.44 17.12
CA GLU A 122 -13.51 3.49 18.16
C GLU A 122 -12.40 4.53 17.99
N GLN A 123 -11.22 4.11 17.50
CA GLN A 123 -10.15 5.02 17.13
C GLN A 123 -10.61 5.97 16.00
N GLN A 124 -11.29 5.45 14.98
CA GLN A 124 -11.79 6.26 13.87
C GLN A 124 -12.91 7.22 14.30
N GLU A 125 -13.85 6.77 15.13
CA GLU A 125 -14.90 7.63 15.67
C GLU A 125 -14.33 8.78 16.49
N THR A 126 -13.32 8.49 17.31
CA THR A 126 -12.67 9.52 18.14
C THR A 126 -11.89 10.51 17.28
N LEU A 127 -11.14 10.02 16.28
CA LEU A 127 -10.39 10.87 15.35
C LEU A 127 -11.29 11.67 14.41
N GLY A 128 -12.46 11.15 14.06
CA GLY A 128 -13.44 11.80 13.19
C GLY A 128 -14.08 13.05 13.79
N ARG A 129 -13.93 13.26 15.11
CA ARG A 129 -14.38 14.49 15.79
C ARG A 129 -13.41 15.67 15.62
N PHE A 130 -12.23 15.44 15.06
CA PHE A 130 -11.21 16.46 14.84
C PHE A 130 -11.13 16.84 13.37
N ASP A 131 -10.78 18.10 13.10
CA ASP A 131 -10.62 18.61 11.74
C ASP A 131 -9.55 17.82 10.98
N SER A 132 -10.02 17.05 9.98
CA SER A 132 -9.13 16.42 9.02
C SER A 132 -8.80 17.45 7.94
N MET A 133 -7.51 17.69 7.69
CA MET A 133 -7.01 18.73 6.76
C MET A 133 -7.33 18.44 5.28
N GLY A 134 -8.22 17.48 4.98
CA GLY A 134 -8.55 16.99 3.64
C GLY A 134 -10.04 16.95 3.29
N GLN A 135 -10.94 17.50 4.11
CA GLN A 135 -12.35 17.65 3.75
C GLN A 135 -12.66 19.09 3.33
N LYS A 136 -12.65 19.32 2.01
CA LYS A 136 -13.53 20.29 1.35
C LYS A 136 -14.60 19.51 0.60
#